data_AF-X0TDY2-F1
#
_entry.id   AF-X0TDY2-F1
#
_cell.length_a   1.000
_cell.length_b   1.000
_cell.length_c   1.000
_cell.angle_alpha   90.00
_cell.angle_beta   90.00
_cell.angle_gamma   90.00
#
_symmetry.space_group_name_H-M   'P 1'
#
loop_
_entity.id
_entity.type
_entity.pdbx_description
1 polymer ?
#
loop_
_entity_poly.entity_id
_entity_poly.type
_entity_poly.pdbx_seq_one_letter_code
_entity_poly.pdbx_strand_id
1 'polypeptide(L)'
;MSFTSVAPADYDVRLDLKNVSGQVKADWPVILRVYTVLGRNLPAGSVDPEGFHVYDPAGKEVPHATEKLPPYDQPGNDELVFVIPRIKPGEVLSYRITNTGKKSTKRTTIDVVGSTHNLIGNGRFDPVKDGWMFPLAARDEKVGHSGRSSLRLTADGKTVSTKYARPV
;
A
#
# COMPACT_ATOMS: atom_id res chain seq x y z
N MET A 1 18.10 32.06 7.45
CA MET A 1 17.08 31.53 6.52
C MET A 1 15.97 30.95 7.39
N SER A 2 14.82 31.63 7.45
CA SER A 2 13.67 31.15 8.20
C SER A 2 12.91 30.16 7.31
N PHE A 3 12.83 28.91 7.73
CA PHE A 3 11.92 27.94 7.11
C PHE A 3 10.51 28.27 7.61
N THR A 4 9.70 28.91 6.76
CA THR A 4 8.27 29.06 7.04
C THR A 4 7.68 27.65 7.04
N SER A 5 7.32 27.14 8.21
CA SER A 5 6.49 25.94 8.34
C SER A 5 5.19 26.23 7.59
N VAL A 6 5.03 25.63 6.42
CA VAL A 6 3.75 25.60 5.72
C VAL A 6 2.89 24.67 6.56
N ALA A 7 1.83 25.19 7.18
CA ALA A 7 0.83 24.34 7.80
C ALA A 7 0.35 23.31 6.75
N PRO A 8 0.20 22.02 7.09
CA PRO A 8 -0.32 21.03 6.16
C PRO A 8 -1.58 21.60 5.50
N ALA A 9 -1.66 21.57 4.17
CA ALA A 9 -2.88 21.96 3.51
C ALA A 9 -3.93 20.91 3.90
N ASP A 10 -5.08 21.34 4.45
CA ASP A 10 -6.18 20.44 4.69
C ASP A 10 -6.74 20.01 3.32
N TYR A 11 -6.41 18.80 2.89
CA TYR A 11 -6.96 18.21 1.69
C TYR A 11 -8.27 17.51 2.00
N ASP A 12 -9.24 17.64 1.11
CA ASP A 12 -10.54 16.97 1.18
C ASP A 12 -10.98 16.58 -0.22
N VAL A 13 -10.97 15.28 -0.50
CA VAL A 13 -11.19 14.73 -1.84
C VAL A 13 -12.29 13.68 -1.80
N ARG A 14 -13.15 13.70 -2.82
CA ARG A 14 -14.07 12.60 -3.10
C ARG A 14 -13.46 11.64 -4.10
N LEU A 15 -13.48 10.35 -3.76
CA LEU A 15 -13.01 9.26 -4.59
C LEU A 15 -14.19 8.35 -4.95
N ASP A 16 -14.50 8.25 -6.24
CA ASP A 16 -15.52 7.33 -6.74
C ASP A 16 -14.87 6.06 -7.28
N LEU A 17 -15.24 4.91 -6.70
CA LEU A 17 -14.74 3.60 -7.08
C LEU A 17 -15.83 2.81 -7.78
N LYS A 18 -15.61 2.49 -9.06
CA LYS A 18 -16.53 1.67 -9.86
C LYS A 18 -16.02 0.26 -10.04
N ASN A 19 -16.84 -0.74 -9.72
CA ASN A 19 -16.52 -2.13 -10.03
C ASN A 19 -16.86 -2.45 -11.49
N VAL A 20 -15.82 -2.59 -12.33
CA VAL A 20 -15.95 -2.91 -13.76
C VAL A 20 -15.79 -4.40 -14.07
N SER A 21 -15.54 -5.25 -13.06
CA SER A 21 -15.07 -6.63 -13.25
C SER A 21 -16.15 -7.68 -13.55
N GLY A 22 -17.43 -7.30 -13.67
CA GLY A 22 -18.55 -8.23 -13.88
C GLY A 22 -18.85 -9.16 -12.68
N GLN A 23 -18.01 -9.15 -11.64
CA GLN A 23 -18.12 -10.01 -10.46
C GLN A 23 -18.31 -9.18 -9.19
N VAL A 24 -18.98 -9.73 -8.18
CA VAL A 24 -18.98 -9.13 -6.85
C VAL A 24 -17.56 -9.22 -6.28
N LYS A 25 -17.04 -8.12 -5.76
CA LYS A 25 -15.79 -8.08 -5.00
C LYS A 25 -16.12 -7.92 -3.52
N ALA A 26 -15.40 -8.64 -2.67
CA ALA A 26 -15.53 -8.58 -1.22
C ALA A 26 -14.14 -8.63 -0.61
N ASP A 27 -13.94 -7.96 0.52
CA ASP A 27 -12.64 -7.79 1.20
C ASP A 27 -11.52 -7.39 0.23
N TRP A 28 -11.84 -6.47 -0.69
CA TRP A 28 -10.99 -6.13 -1.81
C TRP A 28 -10.05 -4.98 -1.44
N PRO A 29 -8.71 -5.19 -1.46
CA PRO A 29 -7.78 -4.11 -1.19
C PRO A 29 -7.78 -3.10 -2.34
N VAL A 30 -7.85 -1.83 -1.98
CA VAL A 30 -7.68 -0.69 -2.86
C VAL A 30 -6.35 -0.06 -2.52
N ILE A 31 -5.50 0.10 -3.54
CA ILE A 31 -4.14 0.64 -3.41
C ILE A 31 -4.07 1.81 -4.38
N LEU A 32 -3.84 3.01 -3.85
CA LEU A 32 -3.82 4.24 -4.63
C LEU A 32 -2.57 5.02 -4.31
N ARG A 33 -1.89 5.55 -5.33
CA ARG A 33 -0.79 6.49 -5.10
C ARG A 33 -1.34 7.80 -4.56
N VAL A 34 -0.69 8.40 -3.57
CA VAL A 34 -1.17 9.63 -2.92
C VAL A 34 -1.38 10.75 -3.95
N TYR A 35 -0.49 10.91 -4.93
CA TYR A 35 -0.69 11.92 -5.99
C TYR A 35 -1.90 11.66 -6.89
N THR A 36 -2.42 10.42 -6.97
CA THR A 36 -3.66 10.12 -7.71
C THR A 36 -4.89 10.53 -6.92
N VAL A 37 -4.77 10.59 -5.59
CA VAL A 37 -5.85 10.99 -4.69
C VAL A 37 -5.84 12.51 -4.50
N LEU A 38 -4.72 13.09 -4.07
CA LEU A 38 -4.63 14.51 -3.71
C LEU A 38 -4.31 15.43 -4.90
N GLY A 39 -4.04 14.85 -6.07
CA GLY A 39 -3.64 15.57 -7.27
C GLY A 39 -2.12 15.61 -7.49
N ARG A 40 -1.73 16.05 -8.68
CA ARG A 40 -0.32 16.19 -9.08
C ARG A 40 0.25 17.53 -8.58
N ASN A 41 1.58 17.62 -8.52
CA ASN A 41 2.33 18.83 -8.11
C ASN A 41 2.04 19.28 -6.67
N LEU A 42 1.92 18.31 -5.74
CA LEU A 42 1.80 18.60 -4.32
C LEU A 42 3.06 19.35 -3.84
N PRO A 43 2.92 20.49 -3.14
CA PRO A 43 4.07 21.18 -2.57
C PRO A 43 4.87 20.27 -1.64
N ALA A 44 6.19 20.45 -1.61
CA ALA A 44 7.03 19.69 -0.69
C ALA A 44 6.58 19.91 0.76
N GLY A 45 6.39 18.82 1.50
CA GLY A 45 5.92 18.86 2.90
C GLY A 45 4.44 19.21 3.09
N SER A 46 3.62 19.32 2.03
CA SER A 46 2.21 19.65 2.19
C SER A 46 1.35 18.48 2.67
N VAL A 47 1.82 17.24 2.45
CA VAL A 47 1.14 16.01 2.87
C VAL A 47 1.67 15.58 4.22
N ASP A 48 0.78 15.37 5.18
CA ASP A 48 1.11 14.70 6.45
C ASP A 48 0.98 13.18 6.28
N PRO A 49 2.08 12.40 6.36
CA PRO A 49 2.03 10.95 6.23
C PRO A 49 1.17 10.25 7.31
N GLU A 50 0.92 10.90 8.44
CA GLU A 50 0.05 10.39 9.51
C GLU A 50 -1.36 10.99 9.47
N GLY A 51 -1.57 11.98 8.59
CA GLY A 51 -2.76 12.82 8.53
C GLY A 51 -3.92 12.30 7.68
N PHE A 52 -3.76 11.12 7.08
CA PHE A 52 -4.80 10.54 6.24
C PHE A 52 -6.00 10.07 7.06
N HIS A 53 -7.19 10.36 6.55
CA HIS A 53 -8.44 9.76 6.99
C HIS A 53 -9.23 9.29 5.77
N VAL A 54 -9.84 8.12 5.87
CA VAL A 54 -10.65 7.54 4.80
C VAL A 54 -12.04 7.26 5.36
N TYR A 55 -13.06 7.84 4.73
CA TYR A 55 -14.45 7.69 5.12
C TYR A 55 -15.21 6.92 4.05
N ASP A 56 -15.98 5.92 4.49
CA ASP A 56 -16.87 5.14 3.63
C ASP A 56 -18.07 5.98 3.14
N PRO A 57 -18.90 5.45 2.22
CA PRO A 57 -20.09 6.16 1.74
C PRO A 57 -21.11 6.51 2.83
N ALA A 58 -21.06 5.85 3.99
CA ALA A 58 -21.90 6.17 5.14
C ALA A 58 -21.27 7.25 6.05
N GLY A 59 -20.10 7.78 5.69
CA GLY A 59 -19.38 8.80 6.43
C GLY A 59 -18.58 8.26 7.62
N LYS A 60 -18.44 6.94 7.75
CA LYS A 60 -17.67 6.32 8.83
C LYS A 60 -16.22 6.19 8.43
N GLU A 61 -15.31 6.58 9.33
CA GLU A 61 -13.88 6.40 9.11
C GLU A 61 -13.52 4.90 9.13
N VAL A 62 -12.82 4.45 8.09
CA VAL A 62 -12.42 3.06 7.90
C VAL A 62 -10.93 2.84 8.16
N PRO A 63 -10.53 1.60 8.54
CA PRO A 63 -9.13 1.24 8.64
C PRO A 63 -8.39 1.44 7.32
N HIS A 64 -7.20 2.01 7.41
CA HIS A 64 -6.35 2.29 6.26
C HIS A 64 -4.87 2.23 6.65
N ALA A 65 -4.01 2.10 5.66
CA ALA A 65 -2.56 2.09 5.80
C ALA A 65 -1.93 3.07 4.79
N THR A 66 -0.72 3.53 5.10
CA THR A 66 0.12 4.27 4.17
C THR A 66 1.43 3.52 4.02
N GLU A 67 1.77 3.12 2.80
CA GLU A 67 3.01 2.43 2.47
C GLU A 67 3.96 3.40 1.76
N LYS A 68 5.20 3.46 2.25
CA LYS A 68 6.22 4.32 1.67
C LYS A 68 6.86 3.66 0.47
N LEU A 69 6.84 4.33 -0.67
CA LEU A 69 7.50 3.84 -1.88
C LEU A 69 8.73 4.67 -2.23
N PRO A 70 9.85 4.04 -2.63
CA PRO A 70 10.97 4.78 -3.19
C PRO A 70 10.56 5.44 -4.53
N PRO A 71 11.04 6.67 -4.80
CA PRO A 71 11.95 7.45 -3.97
C PRO A 71 11.22 8.15 -2.79
N TYR A 72 11.79 8.03 -1.59
CA TYR A 72 11.13 8.39 -0.32
C TYR A 72 11.04 9.90 -0.05
N ASP A 73 11.73 10.69 -0.86
CA ASP A 73 11.75 12.15 -0.83
C ASP A 73 10.60 12.77 -1.66
N GLN A 74 9.83 11.94 -2.39
CA GLN A 74 8.68 12.40 -3.16
C GLN A 74 7.38 12.22 -2.37
N PRO A 75 6.80 13.31 -1.81
CA PRO A 75 5.67 13.23 -0.88
C PRO A 75 4.38 12.63 -1.47
N GLY A 76 4.25 12.59 -2.80
CA GLY A 76 3.09 12.01 -3.47
C GLY A 76 3.23 10.54 -3.85
N ASN A 77 4.41 9.94 -3.70
CA ASN A 77 4.71 8.62 -4.24
C ASN A 77 4.27 7.47 -3.32
N ASP A 78 3.97 7.78 -2.05
CA ASP A 78 3.41 6.82 -1.11
C ASP A 78 2.08 6.22 -1.62
N GLU A 79 1.74 5.04 -1.12
CA GLU A 79 0.48 4.37 -1.39
C GLU A 79 -0.45 4.46 -0.19
N LEU A 80 -1.69 4.89 -0.43
CA LEU A 80 -2.80 4.79 0.49
C LEU A 80 -3.55 3.48 0.22
N VAL A 81 -3.71 2.68 1.26
CA VAL A 81 -4.33 1.35 1.19
C VAL A 81 -5.54 1.30 2.11
N PHE A 82 -6.66 0.75 1.63
CA PHE A 82 -7.83 0.42 2.44
C PHE A 82 -8.59 -0.76 1.81
N VAL A 83 -9.56 -1.33 2.53
CA VAL A 83 -10.29 -2.52 2.07
C VAL A 83 -11.76 -2.17 1.85
N ILE A 84 -12.29 -2.51 0.67
CA ILE A 84 -13.72 -2.45 0.39
C ILE A 84 -14.36 -3.75 0.90
N PRO A 85 -15.33 -3.69 1.84
CA PRO A 85 -15.99 -4.90 2.35
C PRO A 85 -16.77 -5.63 1.26
N ARG A 86 -17.47 -4.88 0.40
CA ARG A 86 -18.24 -5.43 -0.72
C ARG A 86 -18.55 -4.37 -1.77
N ILE A 87 -18.49 -4.75 -3.05
CA ILE A 87 -18.96 -3.93 -4.18
C ILE A 87 -19.49 -4.83 -5.31
N LYS A 88 -20.72 -4.59 -5.77
CA LYS A 88 -21.40 -5.34 -6.83
C LYS A 88 -20.91 -4.92 -8.22
N PRO A 89 -21.11 -5.75 -9.27
CA PRO A 89 -20.81 -5.34 -10.64
C PRO A 89 -21.53 -4.03 -11.01
N GLY A 90 -20.78 -3.08 -11.57
CA GLY A 90 -21.30 -1.78 -12.01
C GLY A 90 -21.59 -0.78 -10.90
N GLU A 91 -21.56 -1.19 -9.62
CA GLU A 91 -21.76 -0.32 -8.47
C GLU A 91 -20.62 0.70 -8.36
N VAL A 92 -20.98 1.90 -7.88
CA VAL A 92 -20.06 2.99 -7.57
C VAL A 92 -20.13 3.27 -6.08
N LEU A 93 -19.00 3.21 -5.39
CA LEU A 93 -18.87 3.64 -4.00
C LEU A 93 -18.11 4.96 -3.95
N SER A 94 -18.67 5.96 -3.27
CA SER A 94 -18.05 7.26 -3.07
C SER A 94 -17.42 7.35 -1.69
N TYR A 95 -16.09 7.31 -1.64
CA TYR A 95 -15.31 7.52 -0.44
C TYR A 95 -14.91 8.99 -0.33
N ARG A 96 -14.73 9.47 0.90
CA ARG A 96 -14.09 10.77 1.18
C ARG A 96 -12.73 10.52 1.80
N ILE A 97 -11.71 11.20 1.30
CA ILE A 97 -10.34 11.10 1.80
C ILE A 97 -9.88 12.49 2.19
N THR A 98 -9.40 12.63 3.41
CA THR A 98 -8.80 13.88 3.88
C THR A 98 -7.34 13.66 4.25
N ASN A 99 -6.52 14.70 4.12
CA ASN A 99 -5.18 14.75 4.70
C ASN A 99 -5.09 16.02 5.54
N THR A 100 -4.95 15.86 6.86
CA THR A 100 -4.98 16.97 7.83
C THR A 100 -3.75 16.89 8.73
N GLY A 101 -3.46 17.93 9.51
CA GLY A 101 -2.40 17.87 10.54
C GLY A 101 -2.72 16.97 11.76
N LYS A 102 -3.83 16.21 11.73
CA LYS A 102 -4.25 15.33 12.82
C LYS A 102 -4.03 13.88 12.46
N LYS A 103 -3.40 13.15 13.36
CA LYS A 103 -3.22 11.70 13.24
C LYS A 103 -4.56 10.96 13.29
N SER A 104 -4.79 10.05 12.35
CA SER A 104 -5.93 9.13 12.41
C SER A 104 -5.73 8.01 13.44
N THR A 105 -6.80 7.70 14.17
CA THR A 105 -6.88 6.53 15.06
C THR A 105 -7.24 5.23 14.33
N LYS A 106 -7.63 5.32 13.05
CA LYS A 106 -7.97 4.16 12.20
C LYS A 106 -6.79 3.65 11.38
N ARG A 107 -5.62 4.28 11.50
CA ARG A 107 -4.41 3.80 10.85
C ARG A 107 -4.03 2.43 11.40
N THR A 108 -3.83 1.47 10.51
CA THR A 108 -3.48 0.08 10.83
C THR A 108 -2.49 -0.46 9.81
N THR A 109 -1.96 -1.66 10.06
CA THR A 109 -1.31 -2.47 9.02
C THR A 109 -2.39 -3.21 8.23
N ILE A 110 -2.32 -3.15 6.90
CA ILE A 110 -3.15 -3.95 5.99
C ILE A 110 -2.24 -4.92 5.27
N ASP A 111 -2.52 -6.21 5.41
CA ASP A 111 -1.73 -7.23 4.74
C ASP A 111 -2.26 -7.48 3.33
N VAL A 112 -1.71 -6.75 2.36
CA VAL A 112 -2.04 -6.92 0.94
C VAL A 112 -1.49 -8.25 0.41
N VAL A 113 -0.32 -8.67 0.87
CA VAL A 113 0.38 -9.86 0.34
C VAL A 113 -0.38 -11.16 0.61
N GLY A 114 -0.98 -11.31 1.79
CA GLY A 114 -1.82 -12.46 2.14
C GLY A 114 -3.28 -12.31 1.76
N SER A 115 -3.65 -11.27 1.00
CA SER A 115 -5.00 -11.13 0.46
C SER A 115 -5.34 -12.31 -0.44
N THR A 116 -6.57 -12.82 -0.33
CA THR A 116 -7.10 -13.87 -1.23
C THR A 116 -7.16 -13.42 -2.69
N HIS A 117 -7.03 -12.12 -2.94
CA HIS A 117 -7.07 -11.51 -4.26
C HIS A 117 -5.67 -11.34 -4.87
N ASN A 118 -4.62 -11.77 -4.18
CA ASN A 118 -3.28 -11.78 -4.73
C ASN A 118 -3.19 -12.80 -5.87
N LEU A 119 -2.70 -12.36 -7.04
CA LEU A 119 -2.48 -13.24 -8.20
C LEU A 119 -1.36 -14.26 -7.93
N ILE A 120 -0.48 -13.92 -7.00
CA ILE A 120 0.65 -14.75 -6.60
C ILE A 120 0.22 -15.62 -5.41
N GLY A 121 -0.13 -16.88 -5.70
CA GLY A 121 -0.34 -17.89 -4.67
C GLY A 121 0.93 -18.03 -3.81
N ASN A 122 0.75 -18.06 -2.49
CA ASN A 122 1.86 -18.07 -1.52
C ASN A 122 2.83 -16.89 -1.69
N GLY A 123 2.33 -15.66 -1.89
CA GLY A 123 3.18 -14.45 -1.99
C GLY A 123 4.02 -14.14 -0.74
N ARG A 124 3.72 -14.80 0.39
CA ARG A 124 4.50 -14.73 1.64
C ARG A 124 5.65 -15.74 1.70
N PHE A 125 5.75 -16.63 0.71
CA PHE A 125 6.70 -17.74 0.71
C PHE A 125 6.60 -18.58 2.00
N ASP A 126 5.38 -18.76 2.51
CA ASP A 126 5.08 -19.63 3.65
C ASP A 126 5.45 -21.07 3.29
N PRO A 127 5.81 -21.91 4.28
CA PRO A 127 6.13 -23.31 4.04
C PRO A 127 4.88 -24.09 3.62
N VAL A 128 4.62 -24.14 2.32
CA VAL A 128 3.65 -25.05 1.70
C VAL A 128 4.39 -26.08 0.85
N LYS A 129 3.87 -27.31 0.85
CA LYS A 129 4.50 -28.51 0.28
C LYS A 129 4.97 -28.35 -1.19
N ASP A 130 4.33 -27.45 -1.94
CA ASP A 130 4.55 -27.25 -3.39
C ASP A 130 4.80 -25.78 -3.79
N GLY A 131 4.95 -24.86 -2.83
CA GLY A 131 5.01 -23.42 -3.12
C GLY A 131 6.43 -22.93 -3.41
N TRP A 132 6.74 -22.66 -4.67
CA TRP A 132 8.00 -22.05 -5.16
C TRP A 132 9.23 -22.95 -5.27
N MET A 133 9.05 -24.24 -5.55
CA MET A 133 10.16 -25.15 -5.83
C MET A 133 10.61 -25.05 -7.30
N PHE A 134 11.58 -24.19 -7.59
CA PHE A 134 12.30 -24.19 -8.87
C PHE A 134 13.79 -24.46 -8.61
N PRO A 135 14.52 -25.16 -9.50
CA PRO A 135 15.93 -25.51 -9.29
C PRO A 135 16.85 -24.30 -9.01
N LEU A 136 16.43 -23.10 -9.44
CA LEU A 136 17.16 -21.85 -9.30
C LEU A 136 16.57 -20.91 -8.24
N ALA A 137 15.52 -21.33 -7.52
CA ALA A 137 14.85 -20.52 -6.51
C ALA A 137 14.62 -21.32 -5.23
N ALA A 138 15.12 -20.82 -4.11
CA ALA A 138 14.94 -21.43 -2.79
C ALA A 138 14.40 -20.40 -1.80
N ARG A 139 13.61 -20.84 -0.83
CA ARG A 139 13.17 -20.01 0.29
C ARG A 139 14.37 -19.62 1.15
N ASP A 140 14.42 -18.36 1.57
CA ASP A 140 15.43 -17.81 2.47
C ASP A 140 14.76 -17.30 3.74
N GLU A 141 15.02 -18.00 4.83
CA GLU A 141 14.49 -17.65 6.16
C GLU A 141 15.40 -16.66 6.90
N LYS A 142 16.62 -16.42 6.39
CA LYS A 142 17.63 -15.55 7.03
C LYS A 142 17.61 -14.13 6.47
N VAL A 143 17.16 -13.97 5.23
CA VAL A 143 16.98 -12.67 4.58
C VAL A 143 15.49 -12.44 4.41
N GLY A 144 14.97 -11.39 5.01
CA GLY A 144 13.54 -11.12 5.06
C GLY A 144 13.24 -9.63 5.08
N HIS A 145 12.06 -9.26 4.56
CA HIS A 145 11.50 -7.93 4.77
C HIS A 145 10.42 -8.04 5.86
N SER A 146 10.48 -7.17 6.87
CA SER A 146 9.52 -7.14 7.98
C SER A 146 9.36 -8.48 8.73
N GLY A 147 10.46 -9.23 8.88
CA GLY A 147 10.50 -10.50 9.64
C GLY A 147 9.92 -11.72 8.91
N ARG A 148 9.58 -11.59 7.62
CA ARG A 148 9.03 -12.68 6.80
C ARG A 148 10.08 -13.25 5.85
N SER A 149 9.92 -14.52 5.45
CA SER A 149 10.82 -15.21 4.53
C SER A 149 10.87 -14.53 3.16
N SER A 150 11.98 -14.67 2.43
CA SER A 150 12.14 -14.19 1.05
C SER A 150 12.42 -15.34 0.08
N LEU A 151 12.38 -15.05 -1.23
CA LEU A 151 12.82 -15.96 -2.27
C LEU A 151 14.25 -15.62 -2.68
N ARG A 152 15.16 -16.60 -2.59
CA ARG A 152 16.55 -16.51 -3.05
C ARG A 152 16.65 -17.10 -4.45
N LEU A 153 17.15 -16.31 -5.40
CA LEU A 153 17.43 -16.74 -6.76
C LEU A 153 18.93 -17.04 -6.92
N THR A 154 19.27 -18.10 -7.67
CA THR A 154 20.64 -18.43 -8.04
C THR A 154 20.78 -18.31 -9.55
N ALA A 155 21.71 -17.48 -10.02
CA ALA A 155 22.08 -17.43 -11.43
C ALA A 155 23.41 -18.18 -11.60
N ASP A 156 23.47 -19.11 -12.55
CA ASP A 156 24.71 -19.77 -13.01
C ASP A 156 25.53 -20.50 -11.93
N GLY A 157 24.88 -21.03 -10.89
CA GLY A 157 25.56 -21.69 -9.77
C GLY A 157 26.32 -20.75 -8.85
N LYS A 158 26.24 -19.42 -9.06
CA LYS A 158 26.75 -18.40 -8.15
C LYS A 158 25.60 -17.79 -7.35
N THR A 159 25.73 -17.87 -6.03
CA THR A 159 24.78 -17.31 -5.10
C THR A 159 24.74 -15.79 -5.24
N VAL A 160 23.58 -15.23 -5.59
CA VAL A 160 23.33 -13.79 -5.54
C VAL A 160 22.26 -13.55 -4.47
N SER A 161 22.68 -13.08 -3.30
CA SER A 161 21.78 -12.62 -2.25
C SER A 161 21.82 -11.10 -2.22
N THR A 162 20.82 -10.44 -2.77
CA THR A 162 20.72 -8.98 -2.70
C THR A 162 20.20 -8.58 -1.31
N LYS A 163 21.11 -8.28 -0.39
CA LYS A 163 20.80 -7.31 0.67
C LYS A 163 20.74 -5.95 0.00
N TYR A 164 19.64 -5.21 0.20
CA TYR A 164 19.65 -3.78 -0.12
C TYR A 164 20.86 -3.15 0.58
N ALA A 165 21.80 -2.63 -0.21
CA ALA A 165 22.81 -1.71 0.29
C ALA A 165 22.04 -0.54 0.92
N ARG A 166 22.33 -0.23 2.18
CA ARG A 166 21.88 1.03 2.76
C ARG A 166 22.48 2.15 1.91
N PRO A 167 21.70 3.14 1.44
CA PRO A 167 22.28 4.33 0.84
C PRO A 167 23.20 4.98 1.87
N VAL A 168 24.39 5.36 1.42
CA VAL A 168 25.32 6.24 2.14
C VAL A 168 24.78 7.66 2.11
#